data_AF-Q7CZR0-F1
#
_entry.id   AF-Q7CZR0-F1
#
_cell.length_a   1.000
_cell.length_b   1.000
_cell.length_c   1.000
_cell.angle_alpha   90.00
_cell.angle_beta   90.00
_cell.angle_gamma   90.00
#
_symmetry.space_group_name_H-M   'P 1'
#
loop_
_entity.id
_entity.type
_entity.pdbx_description
1 polymer ?
#
loop_
_entity_poly.entity_id
_entity_poly.type
_entity_poly.pdbx_seq_one_letter_code
_entity_poly.pdbx_strand_id
1 'polypeptide(L)'
;MLISDFGTAETASVQSPADQLAGTLILQANEEWLDTALVNATDSWYLAREAETLPEHEAPVFSALVPDRSRDRNMACLMVGRDKDGYGDLAAMMGLPNTEFDKCVASYPGVASAWENFLAPHRSQTPSKFSVSYVPPRDPELEPYAIMVKESKVLDLISRSFSGYGLKGDVKLTAKSCGRPDVYWSAEKREITYCYELGKFQAELIADHLLNSVTEDKGAAGGQIPTAVNLEREI
;
A
#
# COMPACT_ATOMS: atom_id res chain seq x y z
N MET A 1 7.57 7.78 -11.52
CA MET A 1 6.37 7.09 -11.01
C MET A 1 5.24 7.27 -12.03
N LEU A 2 4.28 6.34 -12.14
CA LEU A 2 3.19 6.43 -13.13
C LEU A 2 2.41 7.76 -13.05
N ILE A 3 2.16 8.25 -11.84
CA ILE A 3 1.43 9.51 -11.57
C ILE A 3 2.03 10.75 -12.26
N SER A 4 3.33 10.73 -12.64
CA SER A 4 3.94 11.85 -13.36
C SER A 4 3.39 12.07 -14.77
N ASP A 5 2.61 11.13 -15.31
CA ASP A 5 1.89 11.32 -16.56
C ASP A 5 0.87 12.47 -16.47
N PHE A 6 0.36 12.75 -15.26
CA PHE A 6 -0.58 13.84 -14.96
C PHE A 6 0.12 15.16 -14.60
N GLY A 7 1.44 15.19 -14.52
CA GLY A 7 2.21 16.35 -14.06
C GLY A 7 2.52 16.29 -12.56
N THR A 8 2.83 17.44 -11.97
CA THR A 8 3.12 17.57 -10.53
C THR A 8 1.85 17.96 -9.80
N ALA A 9 1.38 17.10 -8.90
CA ALA A 9 0.35 17.50 -7.94
C ALA A 9 0.96 18.51 -6.97
N GLU A 10 0.41 19.72 -6.90
CA GLU A 10 0.73 20.68 -5.84
C GLU A 10 0.03 20.25 -4.55
N THR A 11 0.50 19.17 -3.95
CA THR A 11 0.07 18.80 -2.60
C THR A 11 0.91 19.62 -1.62
N ALA A 12 0.29 20.40 -0.73
CA ALA A 12 0.99 21.04 0.40
C ALA A 12 1.55 20.03 1.44
N SER A 13 1.60 18.74 1.07
CA SER A 13 1.99 17.60 1.89
C SER A 13 3.45 17.23 1.67
N VAL A 14 4.12 16.80 2.74
CA VAL A 14 5.49 16.25 2.70
C VAL A 14 5.49 14.78 2.23
N GLN A 15 4.31 14.16 2.09
CA GLN A 15 4.16 12.78 1.65
C GLN A 15 4.48 12.61 0.16
N SER A 16 5.03 11.43 -0.20
CA SER A 16 5.12 11.00 -1.60
C SER A 16 3.76 11.15 -2.31
N PRO A 17 3.66 11.90 -3.42
CA PRO A 17 2.38 12.09 -4.11
C PRO A 17 1.74 10.78 -4.59
N ALA A 18 2.55 9.76 -4.89
CA ALA A 18 2.03 8.46 -5.28
C ALA A 18 1.36 7.72 -4.12
N ASP A 19 1.99 7.72 -2.93
CA ASP A 19 1.41 7.08 -1.75
C ASP A 19 0.16 7.83 -1.27
N GLN A 20 0.21 9.16 -1.26
CA GLN A 20 -0.94 9.96 -0.83
C GLN A 20 -2.13 9.77 -1.76
N LEU A 21 -1.91 9.74 -3.08
CA LEU A 21 -2.97 9.45 -4.03
C LEU A 21 -3.52 8.03 -3.85
N ALA A 22 -2.65 7.02 -3.79
CA ALA A 22 -3.07 5.62 -3.65
C ALA A 22 -3.89 5.41 -2.37
N GLY A 23 -3.38 5.88 -1.23
CA GLY A 23 -4.08 5.81 0.05
C GLY A 23 -5.42 6.55 0.01
N THR A 24 -5.46 7.74 -0.60
CA THR A 24 -6.70 8.52 -0.71
C THR A 24 -7.74 7.80 -1.57
N LEU A 25 -7.36 7.24 -2.71
CA LEU A 25 -8.28 6.50 -3.59
C LEU A 25 -8.85 5.25 -2.91
N ILE A 26 -8.00 4.50 -2.21
CA ILE A 26 -8.40 3.31 -1.44
C ILE A 26 -9.39 3.71 -0.34
N LEU A 27 -9.05 4.70 0.48
CA LEU A 27 -9.88 5.20 1.59
C LEU A 27 -11.20 5.84 1.12
N GLN A 28 -11.22 6.42 -0.08
CA GLN A 28 -12.43 6.96 -0.69
C GLN A 28 -13.33 5.88 -1.32
N ALA A 29 -12.75 4.76 -1.77
CA ALA A 29 -13.55 3.65 -2.29
C ALA A 29 -14.47 3.08 -1.22
N ASN A 30 -14.06 3.14 0.05
CA ASN A 30 -14.87 2.71 1.20
C ASN A 30 -15.33 1.25 1.05
N GLU A 31 -14.38 0.40 0.69
CA GLU A 31 -14.56 -1.04 0.50
C GLU A 31 -13.69 -1.77 1.53
N GLU A 32 -14.29 -2.62 2.34
CA GLU A 32 -13.63 -3.30 3.47
C GLU A 32 -12.37 -4.07 3.06
N TRP A 33 -12.40 -4.72 1.89
CA TRP A 33 -11.25 -5.47 1.39
C TRP A 33 -10.09 -4.55 0.96
N LEU A 34 -10.37 -3.31 0.54
CA LEU A 34 -9.36 -2.30 0.22
C LEU A 34 -8.75 -1.71 1.48
N ASP A 35 -9.58 -1.48 2.50
CA ASP A 35 -9.13 -1.06 3.83
C ASP A 35 -8.19 -2.13 4.44
N THR A 36 -8.58 -3.41 4.34
CA THR A 36 -7.74 -4.54 4.77
C THR A 36 -6.43 -4.62 3.98
N ALA A 37 -6.48 -4.39 2.66
CA ALA A 37 -5.26 -4.37 1.84
C ALA A 37 -4.33 -3.22 2.22
N LEU A 38 -4.88 -2.05 2.58
CA LEU A 38 -4.12 -0.90 3.06
C LEU A 38 -3.43 -1.20 4.38
N VAL A 39 -4.17 -1.74 5.36
CA VAL A 39 -3.64 -2.16 6.67
C VAL A 39 -2.51 -3.16 6.50
N ASN A 40 -2.72 -4.23 5.73
CA ASN A 40 -1.69 -5.25 5.50
C ASN A 40 -0.44 -4.67 4.84
N ALA A 41 -0.61 -3.73 3.91
CA ALA A 41 0.53 -3.04 3.28
C ALA A 41 1.29 -2.20 4.31
N THR A 42 0.61 -1.40 5.12
CA THR A 42 1.25 -0.52 6.12
C THR A 42 1.87 -1.29 7.28
N ASP A 43 1.24 -2.37 7.73
CA ASP A 43 1.78 -3.29 8.74
C ASP A 43 3.09 -3.87 8.25
N SER A 44 3.13 -4.32 6.99
CA SER A 44 4.36 -4.89 6.45
C SER A 44 5.52 -3.89 6.38
N TRP A 45 5.24 -2.60 6.12
CA TRP A 45 6.28 -1.56 6.14
C TRP A 45 6.80 -1.34 7.57
N TYR A 46 5.89 -1.26 8.53
CA TYR A 46 6.22 -1.13 9.95
C TYR A 46 7.04 -2.34 10.45
N LEU A 47 6.55 -3.55 10.24
CA LEU A 47 7.18 -4.79 10.71
C LEU A 47 8.54 -5.01 10.07
N ALA A 48 8.68 -4.77 8.76
CA ALA A 48 9.97 -4.89 8.08
C ALA A 48 11.01 -3.92 8.66
N ARG A 49 10.59 -2.70 8.99
CA ARG A 49 11.45 -1.69 9.62
C ARG A 49 11.80 -2.06 11.06
N GLU A 50 10.83 -2.52 11.84
CA GLU A 50 11.03 -2.90 13.24
C GLU A 50 11.95 -4.12 13.36
N ALA A 51 11.84 -5.06 12.43
CA ALA A 51 12.72 -6.23 12.35
C ALA A 51 14.11 -5.93 11.77
N GLU A 52 14.33 -4.70 11.25
CA GLU A 52 15.56 -4.32 10.54
C GLU A 52 15.91 -5.24 9.35
N THR A 53 14.89 -5.85 8.71
CA THR A 53 15.04 -6.82 7.61
C THR A 53 14.80 -6.23 6.23
N LEU A 54 14.80 -4.90 6.11
CA LEU A 54 14.53 -4.23 4.85
C LEU A 54 15.60 -4.55 3.80
N PRO A 55 15.22 -5.00 2.60
CA PRO A 55 16.15 -5.34 1.54
C PRO A 55 16.89 -4.08 1.03
N GLU A 56 18.16 -4.22 0.66
CA GLU A 56 18.91 -3.14 0.01
C GLU A 56 18.40 -2.89 -1.42
N HIS A 57 17.97 -1.67 -1.73
CA HIS A 57 17.56 -1.28 -3.09
C HIS A 57 18.65 -0.44 -3.78
N GLU A 58 19.11 -0.86 -4.96
CA GLU A 58 19.98 -0.03 -5.80
C GLU A 58 19.16 1.02 -6.55
N ALA A 59 19.64 2.26 -6.60
CA ALA A 59 19.01 3.34 -7.35
C ALA A 59 19.29 3.23 -8.86
N PRO A 60 18.41 3.73 -9.77
CA PRO A 60 17.13 4.40 -9.48
C PRO A 60 15.94 3.43 -9.59
N VAL A 61 15.46 2.94 -8.44
CA VAL A 61 14.24 2.13 -8.34
C VAL A 61 13.27 2.82 -7.39
N PHE A 62 12.03 3.02 -7.85
CA PHE A 62 10.93 3.45 -6.97
C PHE A 62 10.31 2.20 -6.35
N SER A 63 10.88 1.75 -5.24
CA SER A 63 10.47 0.57 -4.48
C SER A 63 9.44 0.95 -3.41
N ALA A 64 8.44 0.09 -3.19
CA ALA A 64 7.52 0.24 -2.08
C ALA A 64 8.07 -0.29 -0.74
N LEU A 65 9.29 -0.84 -0.69
CA LEU A 65 9.96 -1.30 0.51
C LEU A 65 11.15 -0.41 0.94
N VAL A 66 11.29 0.80 0.39
CA VAL A 66 12.32 1.74 0.87
C VAL A 66 11.97 2.21 2.30
N PRO A 67 12.89 2.08 3.29
CA PRO A 67 12.67 2.56 4.65
C PRO A 67 12.41 4.07 4.70
N ASP A 68 11.28 4.48 5.27
CA ASP A 68 11.00 5.89 5.58
C ASP A 68 9.96 6.02 6.71
N ARG A 69 10.40 6.39 7.91
CA ARG A 69 9.49 6.65 9.06
C ARG A 69 8.51 7.79 8.78
N SER A 70 8.87 8.73 7.89
CA SER A 70 7.97 9.80 7.47
C SER A 70 6.82 9.24 6.64
N ARG A 71 7.08 8.21 5.81
CA ARG A 71 6.06 7.52 5.02
C ARG A 71 5.03 6.82 5.91
N ASP A 72 5.48 6.09 6.92
CA ASP A 72 4.60 5.44 7.91
C ASP A 72 3.68 6.47 8.57
N ARG A 73 4.27 7.53 9.15
CA ARG A 73 3.51 8.60 9.82
C ARG A 73 2.53 9.31 8.87
N ASN A 74 2.95 9.57 7.63
CA ASN A 74 2.09 10.23 6.65
C ASN A 74 0.90 9.35 6.25
N MET A 75 1.11 8.04 6.03
CA MET A 75 0.04 7.12 5.72
C MET A 75 -0.91 6.93 6.91
N ALA A 76 -0.36 6.76 8.12
CA ALA A 76 -1.14 6.70 9.36
C ALA A 76 -2.04 7.94 9.54
N CYS A 77 -1.51 9.14 9.27
CA CYS A 77 -2.30 10.37 9.34
C CYS A 77 -3.39 10.42 8.26
N LEU A 78 -3.14 9.90 7.06
CA LEU A 78 -4.16 9.82 6.02
C LEU A 78 -5.31 8.87 6.41
N MET A 79 -4.96 7.69 6.96
CA MET A 79 -5.91 6.67 7.43
C MET A 79 -6.76 7.20 8.59
N VAL A 80 -6.14 7.68 9.67
CA VAL A 80 -6.84 8.33 10.80
C VAL A 80 -7.66 9.53 10.34
N GLY A 81 -7.16 10.26 9.35
CA GLY A 81 -7.87 11.39 8.78
C GLY A 81 -9.22 11.01 8.15
N ARG A 82 -9.29 9.83 7.52
CA ARG A 82 -10.51 9.27 6.94
C ARG A 82 -11.44 8.67 7.98
N ASP A 83 -10.87 7.88 8.89
CA ASP A 83 -11.57 7.14 9.92
C ASP A 83 -10.67 6.96 11.15
N LYS A 84 -10.85 7.87 12.11
CA LYS A 84 -10.06 7.91 13.34
C LYS A 84 -10.30 6.67 14.21
N ASP A 85 -11.53 6.17 14.25
CA ASP A 85 -11.92 5.08 15.14
C ASP A 85 -11.43 3.75 14.57
N GLY A 86 -11.56 3.54 13.26
CA GLY A 86 -11.07 2.33 12.59
C GLY A 86 -9.54 2.21 12.54
N TYR A 87 -8.81 3.32 12.42
CA TYR A 87 -7.36 3.31 12.19
C TYR A 87 -6.50 3.83 13.35
N GLY A 88 -7.11 4.26 14.46
CA GLY A 88 -6.41 4.91 15.57
C GLY A 88 -5.31 4.06 16.20
N ASP A 89 -5.59 2.79 16.50
CA ASP A 89 -4.64 1.89 17.16
C ASP A 89 -3.44 1.58 16.26
N LEU A 90 -3.70 1.28 14.98
CA LEU A 90 -2.66 1.06 13.98
C LEU A 90 -1.79 2.30 13.81
N ALA A 91 -2.39 3.48 13.71
CA ALA A 91 -1.64 4.72 13.57
C ALA A 91 -0.74 5.03 14.77
N ALA A 92 -1.21 4.73 15.99
CA ALA A 92 -0.39 4.84 17.19
C ALA A 92 0.82 3.89 17.14
N MET A 93 0.62 2.64 16.71
CA MET A 93 1.69 1.65 16.51
C MET A 93 2.71 2.09 15.45
N MET A 94 2.24 2.67 14.36
CA MET A 94 3.08 3.25 13.29
C MET A 94 3.84 4.52 13.73
N GLY A 95 3.61 4.99 14.97
CA GLY A 95 4.34 6.10 15.57
C GLY A 95 3.70 7.48 15.38
N LEU A 96 2.42 7.55 15.01
CA LEU A 96 1.65 8.80 14.99
C LEU A 96 1.11 9.08 16.41
N PRO A 97 1.52 10.17 17.08
CA PRO A 97 0.98 10.50 18.40
C PRO A 97 -0.52 10.80 18.34
N ASN A 98 -1.30 10.28 19.30
CA ASN A 98 -2.75 10.51 19.36
C ASN A 98 -3.13 12.00 19.41
N THR A 99 -2.23 12.86 19.92
CA THR A 99 -2.41 14.31 19.93
C THR A 99 -2.43 14.94 18.53
N GLU A 100 -1.97 14.22 17.50
CA GLU A 100 -2.01 14.65 16.11
C GLU A 100 -3.27 14.19 15.36
N PHE A 101 -4.07 13.28 15.92
CA PHE A 101 -5.20 12.67 15.21
C PHE A 101 -6.25 13.69 14.77
N ASP A 102 -6.61 14.63 15.64
CA ASP A 102 -7.61 15.65 15.30
C ASP A 102 -7.14 16.57 14.17
N LYS A 103 -5.83 16.80 14.07
CA LYS A 103 -5.23 17.55 12.95
C LYS A 103 -5.32 16.72 11.66
N CYS A 104 -5.07 15.42 11.73
CA CYS A 104 -5.21 14.51 10.59
C CYS A 104 -6.65 14.49 10.07
N VAL A 105 -7.63 14.32 10.96
CA VAL A 105 -9.08 14.38 10.66
C VAL A 105 -9.46 15.70 10.01
N ALA A 106 -9.00 16.84 10.56
CA ALA A 106 -9.28 18.15 9.99
C ALA A 106 -8.66 18.34 8.58
N SER A 107 -7.53 17.69 8.30
CA SER A 107 -6.80 17.85 7.03
C SER A 107 -7.31 16.96 5.89
N TYR A 108 -7.83 15.77 6.19
CA TYR A 108 -8.18 14.76 5.20
C TYR A 108 -9.17 15.22 4.13
N PRO A 109 -10.27 15.93 4.45
CA PRO A 109 -11.20 16.41 3.43
C PRO A 109 -10.54 17.32 2.39
N GLY A 110 -9.56 18.12 2.82
CA GLY A 110 -8.77 18.98 1.93
C GLY A 110 -7.86 18.18 1.00
N VAL A 111 -7.20 17.14 1.52
CA VAL A 111 -6.37 16.22 0.72
C VAL A 111 -7.21 15.48 -0.31
N ALA A 112 -8.34 14.91 0.11
CA ALA A 112 -9.27 14.19 -0.77
C ALA A 112 -9.80 15.08 -1.90
N SER A 113 -10.24 16.29 -1.57
CA SER A 113 -10.74 17.26 -2.56
C SER A 113 -9.63 17.73 -3.51
N ALA A 114 -8.40 17.90 -3.02
CA ALA A 114 -7.26 18.29 -3.85
C ALA A 114 -6.96 17.21 -4.90
N TRP A 115 -6.96 15.92 -4.52
CA TRP A 115 -6.76 14.82 -5.46
C TRP A 115 -7.89 14.68 -6.47
N GLU A 116 -9.15 14.84 -6.04
CA GLU A 116 -10.28 14.83 -6.97
C GLU A 116 -10.14 15.95 -8.01
N ASN A 117 -9.88 17.18 -7.57
CA ASN A 117 -9.72 18.34 -8.45
C ASN A 117 -8.51 18.19 -9.40
N PHE A 118 -7.40 17.64 -8.90
CA PHE A 118 -6.21 17.38 -9.71
C PHE A 118 -6.48 16.35 -10.79
N LEU A 119 -7.19 15.25 -10.46
CA LEU A 119 -7.43 14.15 -11.40
C LEU A 119 -8.59 14.41 -12.37
N ALA A 120 -9.55 15.27 -12.02
CA ALA A 120 -10.70 15.62 -12.84
C ALA A 120 -10.36 16.00 -14.30
N PRO A 121 -9.40 16.92 -14.57
CA PRO A 121 -9.03 17.28 -15.94
C PRO A 121 -8.32 16.16 -16.72
N HIS A 122 -7.83 15.12 -16.03
CA HIS A 122 -7.13 14.00 -16.66
C HIS A 122 -8.05 12.81 -16.97
N ARG A 123 -9.34 12.87 -16.61
CA ARG A 123 -10.32 11.87 -17.03
C ARG A 123 -10.45 11.88 -18.55
N SER A 124 -10.49 10.69 -19.15
CA SER A 124 -10.51 10.51 -20.60
C SER A 124 -11.69 9.65 -21.01
N GLN A 125 -12.32 10.01 -22.14
CA GLN A 125 -13.34 9.16 -22.77
C GLN A 125 -12.70 7.99 -23.53
N THR A 126 -11.41 8.08 -23.85
CA THR A 126 -10.64 6.97 -24.43
C THR A 126 -9.89 6.27 -23.30
N PRO A 127 -10.22 5.01 -22.98
CA PRO A 127 -9.55 4.31 -21.90
C PRO A 127 -8.05 4.14 -22.20
N SER A 128 -7.23 4.40 -21.18
CA SER A 128 -5.82 4.03 -21.24
C SER A 128 -5.67 2.53 -21.28
N LYS A 129 -4.71 2.06 -22.09
CA LYS A 129 -4.48 0.64 -22.30
C LYS A 129 -3.52 0.09 -21.26
N PHE A 130 -4.00 -0.93 -20.54
CA PHE A 130 -3.23 -1.71 -19.60
C PHE A 130 -3.03 -3.13 -20.12
N SER A 131 -1.86 -3.71 -19.86
CA SER A 131 -1.58 -5.14 -20.10
C SER A 131 -1.20 -5.79 -18.78
N VAL A 132 -2.06 -6.68 -18.28
CA VAL A 132 -1.83 -7.42 -17.03
C VAL A 132 -1.24 -8.79 -17.36
N SER A 133 -0.18 -9.18 -16.66
CA SER A 133 0.48 -10.47 -16.83
C SER A 133 0.88 -11.08 -15.48
N TYR A 134 0.65 -12.38 -15.32
CA TYR A 134 1.10 -13.17 -14.17
C TYR A 134 2.01 -14.27 -14.71
N VAL A 135 3.31 -14.13 -14.50
CA VAL A 135 4.32 -15.06 -15.01
C VAL A 135 4.49 -16.19 -14.00
N PRO A 136 4.28 -17.47 -14.36
CA PRO A 136 4.48 -18.58 -13.42
C PRO A 136 5.88 -18.55 -12.77
N PRO A 137 5.98 -18.72 -11.45
CA PRO A 137 7.28 -18.74 -10.77
C PRO A 137 8.07 -19.97 -11.21
N ARG A 138 9.40 -19.83 -11.23
CA ARG A 138 10.30 -20.98 -11.47
C ARG A 138 10.59 -21.76 -10.19
N ASP A 139 10.53 -21.07 -9.06
CA ASP A 139 10.73 -21.64 -7.74
C ASP A 139 9.38 -22.12 -7.18
N PRO A 140 9.22 -23.43 -6.89
CA PRO A 140 8.01 -23.96 -6.28
C PRO A 140 7.64 -23.32 -4.94
N GLU A 141 8.61 -22.78 -4.18
CA GLU A 141 8.31 -22.08 -2.92
C GLU A 141 7.51 -20.78 -3.13
N LEU A 142 7.58 -20.20 -4.34
CA LEU A 142 6.85 -18.97 -4.67
C LEU A 142 5.44 -19.23 -5.23
N GLU A 143 5.08 -20.49 -5.51
CA GLU A 143 3.77 -20.84 -6.10
C GLU A 143 2.58 -20.38 -5.25
N PRO A 144 2.56 -20.56 -3.90
CA PRO A 144 1.46 -20.08 -3.07
C PRO A 144 1.28 -18.55 -3.16
N TYR A 145 2.38 -17.81 -3.22
CA TYR A 145 2.36 -16.35 -3.31
C TYR A 145 1.99 -15.86 -4.71
N ALA A 146 2.38 -16.58 -5.76
CA ALA A 146 1.92 -16.31 -7.12
C ALA A 146 0.41 -16.49 -7.26
N ILE A 147 -0.14 -17.54 -6.65
CA ILE A 147 -1.59 -17.77 -6.56
C ILE A 147 -2.24 -16.63 -5.77
N MET A 148 -1.73 -16.31 -4.57
CA MET A 148 -2.25 -15.23 -3.73
C MET A 148 -2.34 -13.88 -4.47
N VAL A 149 -1.26 -13.46 -5.13
CA VAL A 149 -1.22 -12.19 -5.88
C VAL A 149 -2.16 -12.21 -7.09
N LYS A 150 -2.35 -13.36 -7.73
CA LYS A 150 -3.26 -13.50 -8.86
C LYS A 150 -4.73 -13.51 -8.43
N GLU A 151 -5.04 -14.14 -7.30
CA GLU A 151 -6.40 -14.23 -6.76
C GLU A 151 -6.84 -12.93 -6.10
N SER A 152 -5.92 -12.13 -5.55
CA SER A 152 -6.25 -10.80 -5.03
C SER A 152 -6.71 -9.81 -6.10
N LYS A 153 -6.44 -10.08 -7.38
CA LYS A 153 -6.75 -9.21 -8.52
C LYS A 153 -6.23 -7.78 -8.36
N VAL A 154 -5.19 -7.57 -7.54
CA VAL A 154 -4.66 -6.23 -7.24
C VAL A 154 -4.18 -5.50 -8.50
N LEU A 155 -3.54 -6.21 -9.44
CA LEU A 155 -3.11 -5.61 -10.71
C LEU A 155 -4.31 -5.27 -11.61
N ASP A 156 -5.33 -6.12 -11.64
CA ASP A 156 -6.58 -5.87 -12.37
C ASP A 156 -7.32 -4.66 -11.80
N LEU A 157 -7.33 -4.49 -10.48
CA LEU A 157 -7.88 -3.30 -9.82
C LEU A 157 -7.14 -2.05 -10.27
N ILE A 158 -5.81 -2.03 -10.22
CA ILE A 158 -5.01 -0.88 -10.67
C ILE A 158 -5.36 -0.53 -12.12
N SER A 159 -5.43 -1.54 -13.00
CA SER A 159 -5.84 -1.33 -14.39
C SER A 159 -7.23 -0.69 -14.47
N ARG A 160 -8.22 -1.19 -13.73
CA ARG A 160 -9.60 -0.66 -13.79
C ARG A 160 -9.66 0.76 -13.26
N SER A 161 -9.07 1.02 -12.09
CA SER A 161 -9.06 2.32 -11.43
C SER A 161 -8.39 3.40 -12.27
N PHE A 162 -7.32 3.07 -12.99
CA PHE A 162 -6.57 4.06 -13.77
C PHE A 162 -6.89 4.08 -15.28
N SER A 163 -7.64 3.11 -15.80
CA SER A 163 -8.03 3.07 -17.23
C SER A 163 -8.86 4.27 -17.66
N GLY A 164 -9.65 4.87 -16.77
CA GLY A 164 -10.48 6.04 -17.08
C GLY A 164 -9.72 7.37 -17.23
N TYR A 165 -8.40 7.38 -17.05
CA TYR A 165 -7.57 8.58 -17.18
C TYR A 165 -6.74 8.55 -18.46
N GLY A 166 -6.33 9.73 -18.95
CA GLY A 166 -5.47 9.88 -20.11
C GLY A 166 -3.98 9.72 -19.75
N LEU A 167 -3.49 8.48 -19.70
CA LEU A 167 -2.08 8.14 -19.45
C LEU A 167 -1.26 8.20 -20.74
N LYS A 168 0.07 8.39 -20.60
CA LYS A 168 0.98 8.55 -21.74
C LYS A 168 1.35 7.20 -22.35
N GLY A 169 0.49 6.65 -23.19
CA GLY A 169 0.74 5.36 -23.84
C GLY A 169 0.55 4.17 -22.89
N ASP A 170 0.77 2.96 -23.43
CA ASP A 170 0.42 1.71 -22.77
C ASP A 170 1.18 1.50 -21.45
N VAL A 171 0.50 0.92 -20.45
CA VAL A 171 1.05 0.57 -19.14
C VAL A 171 1.01 -0.94 -18.95
N LYS A 172 2.11 -1.51 -18.47
CA LYS A 172 2.22 -2.94 -18.14
C LYS A 172 2.13 -3.14 -16.63
N LEU A 173 1.40 -4.16 -16.21
CA LEU A 173 1.32 -4.60 -14.83
C LEU A 173 1.70 -6.09 -14.82
N THR A 174 2.84 -6.41 -14.22
CA THR A 174 3.39 -7.77 -14.26
C THR A 174 3.67 -8.28 -12.86
N ALA A 175 3.14 -9.45 -12.52
CA ALA A 175 3.60 -10.21 -11.36
C ALA A 175 4.56 -11.33 -11.82
N LYS A 176 5.71 -11.46 -11.17
CA LYS A 176 6.75 -12.46 -11.52
C LYS A 176 7.72 -12.69 -10.36
N SER A 177 8.54 -13.75 -10.45
CA SER A 177 9.73 -13.89 -9.59
C SER A 177 10.79 -12.85 -9.95
N CYS A 178 11.36 -12.20 -8.94
CA CYS A 178 12.39 -11.16 -9.08
C CYS A 178 13.72 -11.51 -8.41
N GLY A 179 13.75 -12.52 -7.54
CA GLY A 179 14.90 -12.85 -6.67
C GLY A 179 15.06 -11.91 -5.47
N ARG A 180 14.11 -11.00 -5.24
CA ARG A 180 14.09 -10.04 -4.13
C ARG A 180 12.66 -9.57 -3.83
N PRO A 181 12.30 -9.30 -2.56
CA PRO A 181 11.00 -8.74 -2.23
C PRO A 181 10.94 -7.28 -2.70
N ASP A 182 10.01 -6.97 -3.59
CA ASP A 182 9.78 -5.60 -4.08
C ASP A 182 8.44 -5.45 -4.83
N VAL A 183 7.98 -4.22 -4.98
CA VAL A 183 7.04 -3.79 -6.02
C VAL A 183 7.48 -2.41 -6.50
N TYR A 184 7.70 -2.29 -7.81
CA TYR A 184 8.37 -1.10 -8.36
C TYR A 184 7.86 -0.68 -9.73
N TRP A 185 8.10 0.60 -10.05
CA TRP A 185 7.82 1.20 -11.35
C TRP A 185 9.09 1.38 -12.20
N SER A 186 9.05 0.93 -13.45
CA SER A 186 10.04 1.23 -14.49
C SER A 186 9.47 2.24 -15.50
N ALA A 187 10.06 3.45 -15.55
CA ALA A 187 9.65 4.49 -16.50
C ALA A 187 9.98 4.12 -17.95
N GLU A 188 11.14 3.52 -18.19
CA GLU A 188 11.59 3.08 -19.52
C GLU A 188 10.66 2.01 -20.10
N LYS A 189 10.30 1.00 -19.30
CA LYS A 189 9.45 -0.11 -19.74
C LYS A 189 7.94 0.18 -19.64
N ARG A 190 7.59 1.30 -19.00
CA ARG A 190 6.23 1.66 -18.56
C ARG A 190 5.54 0.49 -17.85
N GLU A 191 6.22 -0.05 -16.83
CA GLU A 191 5.82 -1.29 -16.17
C GLU A 191 5.83 -1.15 -14.65
N ILE A 192 4.73 -1.54 -14.00
CA ILE A 192 4.73 -1.88 -12.58
C ILE A 192 5.03 -3.38 -12.49
N THR A 193 6.08 -3.74 -11.75
CA THR A 193 6.43 -5.13 -11.45
C THR A 193 6.13 -5.43 -10.00
N TYR A 194 5.30 -6.43 -9.73
CA TYR A 194 5.06 -7.00 -8.40
C TYR A 194 5.87 -8.30 -8.26
N CYS A 195 6.80 -8.34 -7.31
CA CYS A 195 7.63 -9.52 -7.08
C CYS A 195 6.94 -10.49 -6.13
N TYR A 196 6.85 -11.78 -6.47
CA TYR A 196 6.21 -12.77 -5.58
C TYR A 196 6.92 -12.91 -4.24
N GLU A 197 8.23 -12.65 -4.22
CA GLU A 197 9.04 -12.58 -3.00
C GLU A 197 8.52 -11.52 -2.02
N LEU A 198 7.87 -10.45 -2.50
CA LEU A 198 7.23 -9.47 -1.61
C LEU A 198 6.11 -10.12 -0.80
N GLY A 199 5.23 -10.89 -1.45
CA GLY A 199 4.15 -11.60 -0.77
C GLY A 199 4.69 -12.61 0.26
N LYS A 200 5.78 -13.31 -0.06
CA LYS A 200 6.50 -14.19 0.87
C LYS A 200 7.01 -13.42 2.08
N PHE A 201 7.77 -12.37 1.83
CA PHE A 201 8.38 -11.54 2.86
C PHE A 201 7.34 -10.93 3.81
N GLN A 202 6.25 -10.38 3.27
CA GLN A 202 5.17 -9.81 4.08
C GLN A 202 4.47 -10.87 4.95
N ALA A 203 4.22 -12.06 4.40
CA ALA A 203 3.61 -13.16 5.14
C ALA A 203 4.51 -13.66 6.28
N GLU A 204 5.82 -13.75 6.05
CA GLU A 204 6.81 -14.13 7.07
C GLU A 204 6.87 -13.12 8.21
N LEU A 205 6.91 -11.81 7.89
CA LEU A 205 6.88 -10.75 8.91
C LEU A 205 5.63 -10.80 9.79
N ILE A 206 4.47 -10.99 9.18
CA ILE A 206 3.20 -11.08 9.91
C ILE A 206 3.18 -12.33 10.78
N ALA A 207 3.63 -13.47 10.24
CA ALA A 207 3.71 -14.72 11.01
C ALA A 207 4.64 -14.58 12.22
N ASP A 208 5.82 -13.99 12.04
CA ASP A 208 6.78 -13.75 13.12
C ASP A 208 6.20 -12.82 14.20
N HIS A 209 5.52 -11.74 13.80
CA HIS A 209 4.86 -10.82 14.73
C HIS A 209 3.76 -11.52 15.54
N LEU A 210 2.92 -12.33 14.91
CA LEU A 210 1.86 -13.09 15.58
C LEU A 210 2.43 -14.13 16.56
N LEU A 211 3.52 -14.80 16.19
CA LEU A 211 4.17 -15.77 17.10
C LEU A 211 4.77 -15.09 18.33
N ASN A 212 5.41 -13.93 18.15
CA ASN A 212 6.03 -13.19 19.24
C ASN A 212 4.99 -12.51 20.16
N SER A 213 3.94 -11.91 19.60
CA SER A 213 2.84 -11.34 20.39
C SER A 213 2.11 -12.39 21.24
N VAL A 214 1.88 -13.61 20.71
CA VAL A 214 1.29 -14.73 21.48
C VAL A 214 2.19 -15.17 22.64
N THR A 215 3.51 -15.00 22.54
CA THR A 215 4.42 -15.28 23.67
C THR A 215 4.41 -14.19 24.73
N GLU A 216 4.17 -12.92 24.36
CA GLU A 216 4.04 -11.79 25.29
C GLU A 216 2.69 -11.77 26.02
N ASP A 217 1.60 -12.13 25.34
CA ASP A 217 0.22 -12.15 25.88
C ASP A 217 0.02 -13.29 26.92
N LYS A 218 0.92 -14.28 26.96
CA LYS A 218 1.00 -15.26 28.06
C LYS A 218 1.59 -14.68 29.35
N GLY A 219 2.08 -13.44 29.34
CA GLY A 219 2.67 -12.74 30.47
C GLY A 219 1.90 -11.51 30.96
N ALA A 220 0.99 -10.93 30.16
CA ALA A 220 0.25 -9.74 30.54
C ALA A 220 -1.20 -9.79 30.02
N ALA A 221 -2.17 -9.77 30.91
CA ALA A 221 -3.56 -9.52 30.55
C ALA A 221 -3.74 -8.03 30.20
N GLY A 222 -3.88 -7.69 28.91
CA GLY A 222 -4.25 -6.34 28.52
C GLY A 222 -4.34 -6.11 27.00
N GLY A 223 -5.56 -5.89 26.51
CA GLY A 223 -5.87 -5.15 25.27
C GLY A 223 -5.47 -5.83 23.96
N GLN A 224 -6.44 -6.45 23.30
CA GLN A 224 -6.22 -7.15 22.03
C GLN A 224 -5.88 -6.17 20.91
N ILE A 225 -4.69 -6.31 20.34
CA ILE A 225 -4.13 -5.49 19.25
C ILE A 225 -4.89 -5.78 17.95
N PRO A 226 -5.53 -4.79 17.28
CA PRO A 226 -6.16 -5.00 15.99
C PRO A 226 -5.13 -5.43 14.95
N THR A 227 -5.19 -6.69 14.54
CA THR A 227 -4.57 -7.22 13.32
C THR A 227 -5.69 -7.51 12.32
N ALA A 228 -5.39 -7.74 11.04
CA ALA A 228 -6.41 -8.13 10.04
C ALA A 228 -7.31 -9.30 10.49
N VAL A 229 -6.84 -10.14 11.43
CA VAL A 229 -7.58 -11.26 12.05
C VAL A 229 -8.71 -10.80 12.99
N ASN A 230 -8.63 -9.59 13.57
CA ASN A 230 -9.66 -9.07 14.46
C ASN A 230 -10.85 -8.45 13.71
N LEU A 231 -10.69 -8.09 12.43
CA LEU A 231 -11.80 -7.63 11.57
C LEU A 231 -12.71 -8.78 11.13
N GLU A 232 -12.18 -10.00 10.96
CA GLU A 232 -12.99 -11.19 10.59
C GLU A 232 -13.88 -11.73 11.74
N ARG A 233 -13.78 -11.16 12.95
CA ARG A 233 -14.48 -11.67 14.15
C ARG A 233 -15.75 -10.92 14.54
N GLU A 234 -16.16 -9.89 13.79
CA GLU A 234 -17.39 -9.13 14.03
C GLU A 234 -18.52 -9.45 13.03
N ILE A 235 -18.60 -10.70 12.54
CA ILE A 235 -19.77 -11.23 11.81
C ILE A 235 -20.42 -12.38 12.59
#